data_AF-A0A935LP24-F1
#
_entry.id   AF-A0A935LP24-F1
#
_cell.length_a   1.000
_cell.length_b   1.000
_cell.length_c   1.000
_cell.angle_alpha   90.00
_cell.angle_beta   90.00
_cell.angle_gamma   90.00
#
_symmetry.space_group_name_H-M   'P 1'
#
loop_
_entity.id
_entity.type
_entity.pdbx_description
1 polymer ?
#
loop_
_entity_poly.entity_id
_entity_poly.type
_entity_poly.pdbx_seq_one_letter_code
_entity_poly.pdbx_strand_id
1 'polypeptide(L)'
;MLQRVRRGPGGVHQHRAVEGAAKEQTWPSTWMVFGLFVLMFSFWWVGIRTLQEFAVLARWLALFCFVGNLLPYKRIGLGLGMERLEWFLFNLLAVGPFLFSGLLWLNMLVHGPERLRILRYDGTVRELRNYWSERGQLPPSFEEVPDPDRVRGLQYGERLLGTAKGMFGYEVVSTWERPDGWSD
;
A
#
# COMPACT_ATOMS: atom_id res chain seq x y z
N MET A 1 45.62 -50.87 18.26
CA MET A 1 45.04 -50.07 17.16
C MET A 1 43.87 -49.28 17.75
N LEU A 2 44.07 -48.00 18.10
CA LEU A 2 43.04 -47.14 18.71
C LEU A 2 43.02 -45.81 17.94
N GLN A 3 42.00 -45.64 17.09
CA GLN A 3 41.72 -44.39 16.37
C GLN A 3 41.18 -43.35 17.34
N ARG A 4 41.96 -42.29 17.63
CA ARG A 4 41.42 -41.06 18.23
C ARG A 4 40.67 -40.27 17.17
N VAL A 5 39.35 -40.24 17.29
CA VAL A 5 38.49 -39.27 16.59
C VAL A 5 38.83 -37.87 17.13
N ARG A 6 39.56 -37.07 16.35
CA ARG A 6 39.70 -35.63 16.59
C ARG A 6 38.37 -34.96 16.25
N ARG A 7 37.55 -34.67 17.27
CA ARG A 7 36.50 -33.65 17.16
C ARG A 7 37.17 -32.28 17.10
N GLY A 8 37.12 -31.62 15.95
CA GLY A 8 37.63 -30.27 15.78
C GLY A 8 36.78 -29.25 16.56
N PRO A 9 37.38 -28.23 17.19
CA PRO A 9 36.64 -27.16 17.85
C PRO A 9 36.23 -26.12 16.79
N GLY A 10 35.26 -26.45 15.95
CA GLY A 10 34.82 -25.59 14.84
C GLY A 10 33.44 -24.95 15.00
N GLY A 11 32.56 -25.49 15.86
CA GLY A 11 31.15 -25.10 15.90
C GLY A 11 30.80 -23.93 16.82
N VAL A 12 31.60 -23.69 17.87
CA VAL A 12 31.23 -22.73 18.93
C VAL A 12 31.55 -21.28 18.54
N HIS A 13 32.52 -21.05 17.65
CA HIS A 13 32.89 -19.69 17.23
C HIS A 13 31.97 -19.13 16.13
N GLN A 14 31.33 -19.96 15.31
CA GLN A 14 30.39 -19.48 14.30
C GLN A 14 29.06 -19.03 14.92
N HIS A 15 28.50 -19.80 15.87
CA HIS A 15 27.29 -19.38 16.57
C HIS A 15 27.51 -18.10 17.40
N ARG A 16 28.67 -17.96 18.06
CA ARG A 16 28.97 -16.80 18.89
C ARG A 16 29.27 -15.53 18.10
N ALA A 17 29.75 -15.64 16.86
CA ALA A 17 29.93 -14.50 15.96
C ALA A 17 28.60 -14.03 15.35
N VAL A 18 27.66 -14.95 15.09
CA VAL A 18 26.29 -14.63 14.64
C VAL A 18 25.49 -14.01 15.79
N GLU A 19 25.61 -14.51 17.01
CA GLU A 19 25.00 -13.91 18.21
C GLU A 19 25.67 -12.58 18.63
N GLY A 20 26.96 -12.41 18.34
CA GLY A 20 27.70 -11.18 18.63
C GLY A 20 27.45 -10.02 17.65
N ALA A 21 27.04 -10.33 16.41
CA ALA A 21 26.62 -9.34 15.41
C ALA A 21 25.14 -8.95 15.55
N ALA A 22 24.30 -9.85 16.10
CA ALA A 22 22.96 -9.55 16.59
C ALA A 22 22.93 -8.63 17.83
N LYS A 23 24.10 -8.13 18.27
CA LYS A 23 24.22 -7.06 19.26
C LYS A 23 23.74 -5.74 18.65
N GLU A 24 22.42 -5.57 18.71
CA GLU A 24 21.69 -4.30 18.87
C GLU A 24 21.64 -3.30 17.69
N GLN A 25 21.58 -3.75 16.43
CA GLN A 25 21.02 -2.90 15.37
C GLN A 25 19.50 -3.07 15.29
N THR A 26 18.76 -2.30 16.10
CA THR A 26 17.29 -2.39 16.19
C THR A 26 16.56 -1.63 15.08
N TRP A 27 17.23 -0.69 14.41
CA TRP A 27 16.60 0.20 13.44
C TRP A 27 15.97 -0.54 12.24
N PRO A 28 16.57 -1.58 11.61
CA PRO A 28 15.96 -2.22 10.43
C PRO A 28 14.63 -2.86 10.78
N SER A 29 14.56 -3.52 11.94
CA SER A 29 13.34 -4.11 12.48
C SER A 29 12.26 -3.05 12.72
N THR A 30 12.62 -1.89 13.27
CA THR A 30 11.69 -0.76 13.43
C THR A 30 11.13 -0.29 12.08
N TRP A 31 11.98 -0.17 11.06
CA TRP A 31 11.54 0.23 9.72
C TRP A 31 10.67 -0.82 9.03
N MET A 32 10.94 -2.11 9.24
CA MET A 32 10.09 -3.19 8.73
C MET A 32 8.68 -3.11 9.32
N VAL A 33 8.58 -2.93 10.65
CA VAL A 33 7.30 -2.75 11.33
C VAL A 33 6.60 -1.49 10.83
N PHE A 34 7.35 -0.38 10.72
CA PHE A 34 6.80 0.88 10.22
C PHE A 34 6.29 0.77 8.78
N GLY A 35 7.01 0.07 7.90
CA GLY A 35 6.59 -0.19 6.52
C GLY A 35 5.29 -0.96 6.44
N LEU A 36 5.10 -1.97 7.29
CA LEU A 36 3.85 -2.71 7.40
C LEU A 36 2.69 -1.81 7.85
N PHE A 37 2.90 -0.95 8.85
CA PHE A 37 1.87 -0.01 9.31
C PHE A 37 1.52 1.02 8.23
N VAL A 38 2.51 1.58 7.54
CA VAL A 38 2.29 2.53 6.45
C VAL A 38 1.54 1.89 5.30
N LEU A 39 1.87 0.65 4.94
CA LEU A 39 1.11 -0.10 3.93
C LEU A 39 -0.33 -0.32 4.37
N MET A 40 -0.55 -0.79 5.59
CA MET A 40 -1.89 -1.04 6.11
C MET A 40 -2.74 0.23 6.12
N PHE A 41 -2.17 1.35 6.59
CA PHE A 41 -2.84 2.66 6.60
C PHE A 41 -3.12 3.16 5.19
N SER A 42 -2.13 3.12 4.29
CA SER A 42 -2.26 3.57 2.91
C SER A 42 -3.30 2.74 2.15
N PHE A 43 -3.33 1.43 2.38
CA PHE A 43 -4.30 0.55 1.76
C PHE A 43 -5.72 0.77 2.31
N TRP A 44 -5.84 0.99 3.63
CA TRP A 44 -7.12 1.34 4.23
C TRP A 44 -7.65 2.67 3.70
N TRP A 45 -6.80 3.68 3.57
CA TRP A 45 -7.22 5.02 3.18
C TRP A 45 -7.35 5.17 1.65
N VAL A 46 -6.23 5.00 0.94
CA VAL A 46 -6.12 5.20 -0.51
C VAL A 46 -6.59 3.96 -1.28
N GLY A 47 -6.28 2.76 -0.79
CA GLY A 47 -6.67 1.52 -1.46
C GLY A 47 -8.20 1.32 -1.52
N ILE A 48 -8.95 1.77 -0.52
CA ILE A 48 -10.43 1.76 -0.55
C ILE A 48 -10.99 2.78 -1.56
N ARG A 49 -10.27 3.88 -1.80
CA ARG A 49 -10.68 4.94 -2.73
C ARG A 49 -10.20 4.69 -4.16
N THR A 50 -9.29 3.76 -4.39
CA THR A 50 -8.82 3.41 -5.73
C THR A 50 -9.75 2.35 -6.32
N LEU A 51 -10.44 2.70 -7.41
CA LEU A 51 -11.29 1.79 -8.17
C LEU A 51 -10.41 0.91 -9.06
N GLN A 52 -9.80 -0.09 -8.41
CA GLN A 52 -8.99 -1.10 -9.07
C GLN A 52 -9.13 -2.44 -8.34
N GLU A 53 -8.97 -3.52 -9.11
CA GLU A 53 -8.98 -4.88 -8.59
C GLU A 53 -7.88 -5.09 -7.54
N PHE A 54 -8.24 -5.75 -6.44
CA PHE A 54 -7.30 -6.15 -5.39
C PHE A 54 -6.16 -7.01 -5.91
N ALA A 55 -6.43 -7.88 -6.89
CA ALA A 55 -5.42 -8.72 -7.51
C ALA A 55 -4.33 -7.90 -8.22
N VAL A 56 -4.70 -6.81 -8.89
CA VAL A 56 -3.76 -5.91 -9.57
C VAL A 56 -2.90 -5.17 -8.52
N LEU A 57 -3.52 -4.64 -7.46
CA LEU A 57 -2.79 -3.99 -6.37
C LEU A 57 -1.80 -4.95 -5.68
N ALA A 58 -2.22 -6.19 -5.41
CA ALA A 58 -1.36 -7.21 -4.81
C ALA A 58 -0.18 -7.58 -5.72
N ARG A 59 -0.39 -7.67 -7.04
CA ARG A 59 0.69 -7.91 -8.02
C ARG A 59 1.73 -6.78 -8.00
N TRP A 60 1.28 -5.52 -7.95
CA TRP A 60 2.18 -4.38 -7.84
C TRP A 60 2.96 -4.38 -6.52
N LEU A 61 2.27 -4.62 -5.40
CA LEU A 61 2.93 -4.74 -4.09
C LEU A 61 4.02 -5.83 -4.13
N ALA A 62 3.68 -7.03 -4.62
CA ALA A 62 4.64 -8.12 -4.74
C ALA A 62 5.83 -7.72 -5.61
N LEU A 63 5.58 -7.07 -6.76
CA LEU A 63 6.66 -6.56 -7.62
C LEU A 63 7.60 -5.64 -6.83
N PHE A 64 7.09 -4.64 -6.11
CA PHE A 64 7.94 -3.70 -5.36
C PHE A 64 8.68 -4.37 -4.18
N CYS A 65 8.06 -5.32 -3.49
CA CYS A 65 8.72 -6.13 -2.46
C CYS A 65 9.90 -6.94 -3.01
N PHE A 66 9.83 -7.42 -4.25
CA PHE A 66 10.90 -8.23 -4.85
C PHE A 66 11.91 -7.42 -5.65
N VAL A 67 11.54 -6.27 -6.22
CA VAL A 67 12.45 -5.42 -7.01
C VAL A 67 13.65 -4.95 -6.18
N GLY A 68 13.44 -4.61 -4.91
CA GLY A 68 14.55 -4.25 -4.00
C GLY A 68 15.60 -5.36 -3.83
N ASN A 69 15.21 -6.62 -4.02
CA ASN A 69 16.11 -7.78 -3.94
C ASN A 69 16.98 -7.99 -5.19
N LEU A 70 16.70 -7.28 -6.30
CA LEU A 70 17.58 -7.27 -7.47
C LEU A 70 18.87 -6.47 -7.21
N LEU A 71 18.86 -5.58 -6.21
CA LEU A 71 20.05 -4.81 -5.85
C LEU A 71 21.12 -5.74 -5.27
N PRO A 72 22.37 -5.63 -5.73
CA PRO A 72 23.43 -6.52 -5.31
C PRO A 72 23.74 -6.34 -3.82
N TYR A 73 23.38 -7.34 -3.01
CA TYR A 73 23.63 -7.39 -1.56
C TYR A 73 25.06 -7.01 -1.18
N LYS A 74 26.04 -7.45 -1.99
CA LYS A 74 27.47 -7.17 -1.74
C LYS A 74 27.81 -5.67 -1.76
N ARG A 75 27.03 -4.83 -2.43
CA ARG A 75 27.30 -3.38 -2.53
C ARG A 75 26.54 -2.58 -1.49
N ILE A 76 25.31 -2.98 -1.18
CA ILE A 76 24.39 -2.16 -0.36
C ILE A 76 24.12 -2.84 0.99
N GLY A 77 23.77 -4.12 1.00
CA GLY A 77 23.47 -4.87 2.24
C GLY A 77 24.68 -5.00 3.17
N LEU A 78 25.86 -5.32 2.63
CA LEU A 78 27.11 -5.35 3.41
C LEU A 78 27.48 -3.96 3.97
N GLY A 79 27.18 -2.89 3.23
CA GLY A 79 27.46 -1.51 3.68
C GLY A 79 26.58 -1.06 4.83
N LEU A 80 25.39 -1.65 4.97
CA LEU A 80 24.46 -1.38 6.06
C LEU A 80 24.67 -2.30 7.28
N GLY A 81 25.63 -3.23 7.21
CA GLY A 81 25.91 -4.18 8.28
C GLY A 81 24.86 -5.28 8.45
N MET A 82 23.93 -5.41 7.50
CA MET A 82 22.79 -6.32 7.59
C MET A 82 23.17 -7.71 7.11
N GLU A 83 22.60 -8.74 7.73
CA GLU A 83 22.71 -10.10 7.22
C GLU A 83 21.90 -10.29 5.91
N ARG A 84 22.20 -11.34 5.14
CA ARG A 84 21.50 -11.60 3.87
C ARG A 84 19.99 -11.80 4.05
N LEU A 85 19.58 -12.49 5.10
CA LEU A 85 18.16 -12.70 5.42
C LEU A 85 17.50 -11.39 5.86
N GLU A 86 18.18 -10.63 6.72
CA GLU A 86 17.69 -9.34 7.20
C GLU A 86 17.53 -8.34 6.05
N TRP A 87 18.47 -8.29 5.12
CA TRP A 87 18.38 -7.50 3.89
C TRP A 87 17.17 -7.90 3.04
N PHE A 88 16.92 -9.21 2.90
CA PHE A 88 15.76 -9.71 2.19
C PHE A 88 14.45 -9.27 2.85
N LEU A 89 14.34 -9.46 4.18
CA LEU A 89 13.17 -9.06 4.96
C LEU A 89 12.97 -7.54 4.94
N PHE A 90 14.04 -6.75 5.01
CA PHE A 90 13.97 -5.30 4.93
C PHE A 90 13.43 -4.82 3.59
N ASN A 91 13.86 -5.41 2.48
CA ASN A 91 13.28 -5.09 1.17
C ASN A 91 11.80 -5.50 1.07
N LEU A 92 11.46 -6.67 1.61
CA LEU A 92 10.11 -7.21 1.59
C LEU A 92 9.13 -6.42 2.48
N LEU A 93 9.56 -5.99 3.67
CA LEU A 93 8.69 -5.44 4.71
C LEU A 93 8.81 -3.92 4.90
N ALA A 94 9.92 -3.31 4.48
CA ALA A 94 10.10 -1.85 4.52
C ALA A 94 10.05 -1.27 3.10
N VAL A 95 11.06 -1.57 2.28
CA VAL A 95 11.28 -0.84 0.99
C VAL A 95 10.10 -1.02 0.03
N GLY A 96 9.68 -2.26 -0.23
CA GLY A 96 8.54 -2.53 -1.10
C GLY A 96 7.25 -1.85 -0.63
N PRO A 97 6.84 -2.07 0.63
CA PRO A 97 5.70 -1.40 1.25
C PRO A 97 5.75 0.14 1.18
N PHE A 98 6.89 0.77 1.44
CA PHE A 98 7.03 2.22 1.32
C PHE A 98 6.90 2.70 -0.12
N LEU A 99 7.59 2.07 -1.07
CA LEU A 99 7.53 2.46 -2.47
C LEU A 99 6.11 2.30 -3.02
N PHE A 100 5.48 1.16 -2.76
CA PHE A 100 4.11 0.90 -3.20
C PHE A 100 3.12 1.90 -2.57
N SER A 101 3.23 2.15 -1.26
CA SER A 101 2.38 3.14 -0.58
C SER A 101 2.59 4.54 -1.16
N GLY A 102 3.84 4.96 -1.36
CA GLY A 102 4.17 6.26 -1.95
C GLY A 102 3.57 6.42 -3.35
N LEU A 103 3.62 5.38 -4.18
CA LEU A 103 2.99 5.39 -5.50
C LEU A 103 1.46 5.41 -5.43
N LEU A 104 0.85 4.68 -4.50
CA LEU A 104 -0.60 4.77 -4.27
C LEU A 104 -1.02 6.19 -3.91
N TRP A 105 -0.32 6.80 -2.95
CA TRP A 105 -0.57 8.19 -2.58
C TRP A 105 -0.34 9.15 -3.74
N LEU A 106 0.75 8.98 -4.49
CA LEU A 106 1.04 9.83 -5.65
C LEU A 106 -0.07 9.72 -6.71
N ASN A 107 -0.57 8.52 -6.97
CA ASN A 107 -1.69 8.31 -7.88
C ASN A 107 -2.96 9.04 -7.43
N MET A 108 -3.20 9.09 -6.12
CA MET A 108 -4.37 9.76 -5.55
C MET A 108 -4.18 11.27 -5.45
N LEU A 109 -2.99 11.78 -5.12
CA LEU A 109 -2.77 13.22 -4.96
C LEU A 109 -2.59 13.93 -6.30
N VAL A 110 -2.03 13.23 -7.29
CA VAL A 110 -1.85 13.73 -8.65
C VAL A 110 -2.87 13.05 -9.53
N HIS A 111 -4.03 13.67 -9.65
CA HIS A 111 -5.10 13.22 -10.53
C HIS A 111 -5.53 14.31 -11.52
N GLY A 112 -6.12 13.86 -12.62
CA GLY A 112 -6.73 14.73 -13.63
C GLY A 112 -8.00 15.43 -13.12
N PRO A 113 -8.76 16.08 -14.02
CA PRO A 113 -9.97 16.79 -13.66
C PRO A 113 -10.99 15.83 -13.03
N GLU A 114 -11.63 16.30 -11.95
CA GLU A 114 -12.65 15.54 -11.24
C GLU A 114 -13.96 15.52 -12.04
N ARG A 115 -14.61 14.36 -12.05
CA ARG A 115 -15.94 14.14 -12.61
C ARG A 115 -16.89 13.90 -11.45
N LEU A 116 -17.78 14.85 -11.23
CA LEU A 116 -18.75 14.79 -10.15
C LEU A 116 -20.04 14.13 -10.66
N ARG A 117 -20.55 13.16 -9.91
CA ARG A 117 -21.75 12.40 -10.24
C ARG A 117 -22.63 12.25 -9.02
N ILE A 118 -23.93 12.33 -9.24
CA ILE A 118 -24.93 12.06 -8.20
C ILE A 118 -25.32 10.58 -8.29
N LEU A 119 -25.08 9.82 -7.22
CA LEU A 119 -25.43 8.42 -7.12
C LEU A 119 -26.71 8.23 -6.30
N ARG A 120 -27.61 7.35 -6.76
CA ARG A 120 -28.65 6.74 -5.90
C ARG A 120 -28.04 5.61 -5.08
N TYR A 121 -27.17 5.98 -4.15
CA TYR A 121 -26.44 5.00 -3.36
C TYR A 121 -26.17 5.55 -1.96
N ASP A 122 -26.77 4.92 -0.95
CA ASP A 122 -26.64 5.32 0.45
C ASP A 122 -25.44 4.66 1.16
N GLY A 123 -24.87 3.62 0.55
CA GLY A 123 -23.77 2.83 1.08
C GLY A 123 -22.46 3.58 1.31
N THR A 124 -21.46 2.86 1.80
CA THR A 124 -20.12 3.43 2.08
C THR A 124 -19.20 3.36 0.87
N VAL A 125 -18.07 4.10 0.88
CA VAL A 125 -17.03 3.99 -0.17
C VAL A 125 -16.55 2.55 -0.33
N ARG A 126 -16.49 1.78 0.77
CA ARG A 126 -16.10 0.37 0.74
C ARG A 126 -17.12 -0.46 -0.04
N GLU A 127 -18.41 -0.23 0.17
CA GLU A 127 -19.47 -0.97 -0.52
C GLU A 127 -19.58 -0.55 -1.99
N LEU A 128 -19.38 0.74 -2.32
CA LEU A 128 -19.23 1.23 -3.69
C LEU A 128 -18.11 0.48 -4.42
N ARG A 129 -16.95 0.33 -3.76
CA ARG A 129 -15.82 -0.38 -4.34
C ARG A 129 -16.11 -1.86 -4.53
N ASN A 130 -16.78 -2.51 -3.57
CA ASN A 130 -17.19 -3.91 -3.72
C ASN A 130 -18.14 -4.06 -4.92
N TYR A 131 -19.12 -3.17 -5.05
CA TYR A 131 -20.03 -3.13 -6.18
C TYR A 131 -19.27 -2.98 -7.52
N TRP A 132 -18.33 -2.05 -7.59
CA TRP A 132 -17.49 -1.85 -8.76
C TRP A 132 -16.62 -3.08 -9.06
N SER A 133 -16.05 -3.72 -8.04
CA SER A 133 -15.22 -4.91 -8.19
C SER A 133 -16.03 -6.11 -8.70
N GLU A 134 -17.31 -6.22 -8.33
CA GLU A 134 -18.18 -7.31 -8.77
C GLU A 134 -18.76 -7.08 -10.17
N ARG A 135 -19.08 -5.82 -10.51
CA ARG A 135 -19.82 -5.49 -11.74
C ARG A 135 -19.00 -4.78 -12.81
N GLY A 136 -17.79 -4.33 -12.49
CA GLY A 136 -16.93 -3.53 -13.36
C GLY A 136 -17.49 -2.15 -13.73
N GLN A 137 -18.54 -1.70 -13.05
CA GLN A 137 -19.28 -0.48 -13.36
C GLN A 137 -19.68 0.23 -12.07
N LEU A 138 -19.79 1.56 -12.13
CA LEU A 138 -20.33 2.36 -11.04
C LEU A 138 -21.84 2.08 -10.87
N PRO A 139 -22.40 2.24 -9.66
CA PRO A 139 -23.84 2.19 -9.47
C PRO A 139 -24.56 3.23 -10.34
N PRO A 140 -25.85 3.04 -10.62
CA PRO A 140 -26.63 3.98 -11.42
C PRO A 140 -26.51 5.41 -10.89
N SER A 141 -25.96 6.29 -11.72
CA SER A 141 -25.87 7.73 -11.47
C SER A 141 -26.91 8.48 -12.27
N PHE A 142 -27.40 9.59 -11.74
CA PHE A 142 -28.38 10.43 -12.44
C PHE A 142 -27.75 11.26 -13.54
N GLU A 143 -26.70 12.01 -13.19
CA GLU A 143 -26.15 13.05 -14.05
C GLU A 143 -24.71 13.37 -13.63
N GLU A 144 -23.89 13.76 -14.61
CA GLU A 144 -22.56 14.31 -14.38
C GLU A 144 -22.72 15.82 -14.15
N VAL A 145 -22.35 16.28 -12.95
CA VAL A 145 -22.60 17.66 -12.53
C VAL A 145 -21.34 18.49 -12.78
N PRO A 146 -21.45 19.65 -13.46
CA PRO A 146 -20.29 20.50 -13.74
C PRO A 146 -19.76 21.27 -12.52
N ASP A 147 -20.56 21.41 -11.45
CA ASP A 147 -20.23 22.23 -10.28
C ASP A 147 -20.86 21.62 -9.00
N PRO A 148 -20.08 21.35 -7.93
CA PRO A 148 -20.60 20.81 -6.67
C PRO A 148 -21.63 21.74 -6.01
N ASP A 149 -21.55 23.06 -6.22
CA ASP A 149 -22.49 24.02 -5.61
C ASP A 149 -23.91 23.93 -6.22
N ARG A 150 -24.04 23.36 -7.43
CA ARG A 150 -25.36 23.09 -8.04
C ARG A 150 -26.07 21.88 -7.44
N VAL A 151 -25.38 21.12 -6.60
CA VAL A 151 -25.88 19.89 -5.95
C VAL A 151 -26.47 20.19 -4.57
N ARG A 152 -26.42 21.45 -4.13
CA ARG A 152 -27.04 21.90 -2.87
C ARG A 152 -28.56 21.67 -2.92
N GLY A 153 -29.08 20.84 -2.02
CA GLY A 153 -30.51 20.57 -1.88
C GLY A 153 -31.02 19.24 -2.47
N LEU A 154 -30.11 18.34 -2.87
CA LEU A 154 -30.48 16.97 -3.24
C LEU A 154 -31.15 16.19 -2.09
N GLN A 155 -31.98 15.22 -2.45
CA GLN A 155 -32.83 14.49 -1.50
C GLN A 155 -32.08 13.38 -0.75
N TYR A 156 -32.65 12.94 0.38
CA TYR A 156 -32.17 11.80 1.16
C TYR A 156 -31.95 10.55 0.30
N GLY A 157 -30.75 9.94 0.41
CA GLY A 157 -30.36 8.72 -0.31
C GLY A 157 -29.45 8.97 -1.51
N GLU A 158 -29.15 10.22 -1.82
CA GLU A 158 -28.22 10.61 -2.89
C GLU A 158 -26.83 10.90 -2.32
N ARG A 159 -25.77 10.51 -3.03
CA ARG A 159 -24.38 10.84 -2.67
C ARG A 159 -23.66 11.49 -3.82
N LEU A 160 -22.83 12.49 -3.48
CA LEU A 160 -21.91 13.11 -4.42
C LEU A 160 -20.63 12.26 -4.50
N LEU A 161 -20.40 11.68 -5.66
CA LEU A 161 -19.17 10.97 -5.99
C LEU A 161 -18.33 11.83 -6.92
N GLY A 162 -17.13 12.20 -6.48
CA GLY A 162 -16.08 12.67 -7.37
C GLY A 162 -15.17 11.51 -7.76
N THR A 163 -15.05 11.24 -9.05
CA THR A 163 -14.00 10.37 -9.58
C THR A 163 -12.98 11.16 -10.38
N ALA A 164 -11.73 10.78 -10.27
CA ALA A 164 -10.65 11.35 -11.05
C ALA A 164 -9.75 10.23 -11.57
N LYS A 165 -9.09 10.48 -12.70
CA LYS A 165 -8.07 9.56 -13.20
C LYS A 165 -6.72 9.95 -12.60
N GLY A 166 -6.18 9.08 -11.76
CA GLY A 166 -4.87 9.27 -11.13
C GLY A 166 -3.72 9.25 -12.15
N MET A 167 -2.53 9.65 -11.70
CA MET A 167 -1.32 9.73 -12.52
C MET A 167 -0.99 8.44 -13.27
N PHE A 168 -1.23 7.28 -12.67
CA PHE A 168 -0.97 5.98 -13.30
C PHE A 168 -2.17 5.43 -14.09
N GLY A 169 -3.19 6.26 -14.30
CA GLY A 169 -4.35 5.94 -15.11
C GLY A 169 -5.45 5.19 -14.36
N TYR A 170 -5.29 4.92 -13.07
CA TYR A 170 -6.31 4.28 -12.23
C TYR A 170 -7.33 5.30 -11.75
N GLU A 171 -8.61 4.90 -11.77
CA GLU A 171 -9.69 5.75 -11.29
C GLU A 171 -9.69 5.78 -9.76
N VAL A 172 -9.79 6.98 -9.19
CA VAL A 172 -9.79 7.23 -7.75
C VAL A 172 -11.02 8.02 -7.36
N VAL A 173 -11.54 7.71 -6.18
CA VAL A 173 -12.60 8.47 -5.52
C VAL A 173 -11.96 9.65 -4.80
N SER A 174 -12.10 10.85 -5.38
CA SER A 174 -11.62 12.11 -4.79
C SER A 174 -12.60 12.59 -3.71
N THR A 175 -13.89 12.59 -4.05
CA THR A 175 -14.96 13.16 -3.23
C THR A 175 -16.02 12.12 -2.93
N TRP A 176 -16.43 12.01 -1.67
CA TRP A 176 -17.52 11.14 -1.23
C TRP A 176 -18.31 11.81 -0.11
N GLU A 177 -19.32 12.57 -0.50
CA GLU A 177 -20.08 13.42 0.42
C GLU A 177 -21.57 13.13 0.34
N ARG A 178 -22.25 13.36 1.47
CA ARG A 178 -23.71 13.47 1.47
C ARG A 178 -24.07 14.93 1.14
N PRO A 179 -25.06 15.16 0.28
CA PRO A 179 -25.46 16.52 -0.12
C PRO A 179 -25.97 17.37 1.06
N ASP A 180 -26.33 16.73 2.16
CA ASP A 180 -26.77 17.30 3.44
C ASP A 180 -25.60 17.74 4.38
N GLY A 181 -24.35 17.60 3.95
CA GLY A 181 -23.13 17.85 4.75
C GLY A 181 -22.64 19.29 4.89
N TRP A 182 -23.34 20.29 4.35
CA TRP A 182 -23.02 21.72 4.54
C TRP A 182 -24.13 22.38 5.37
N SER A 183 -24.15 22.08 6.67
CA SER A 183 -24.83 22.94 7.63
C SER A 183 -23.75 23.72 8.37
N ASP A 184 -23.66 25.01 8.02
CA ASP A 184 -22.91 26.13 8.61
C ASP A 184 -21.61 25.86 9.40
#